data_AF-A0A1Y3AZ07-F1
#
_entry.id   AF-A0A1Y3AZ07-F1
#
_cell.length_a   1.000
_cell.length_b   1.000
_cell.length_c   1.000
_cell.angle_alpha   90.00
_cell.angle_beta   90.00
_cell.angle_gamma   90.00
#
_symmetry.space_group_name_H-M   'P 1'
#
loop_
_entity.id
_entity.type
_entity.pdbx_description
1 polymer ?
#
loop_
_entity_poly.entity_id
_entity_poly.type
_entity_poly.pdbx_seq_one_letter_code
_entity_poly.pdbx_strand_id
1 'polypeptide(L)' 'MSAKVVIFVKSVQRCVALANLLVEQNFPAIAIHRAMTQEERLSRYQQFKDFQKRILVATNLFGRGMDIER' A
#
# COMPACT_ATOMS: atom_id res chain seq x y z
N MET A 1 -16.81 4.31 -12.95
CA MET A 1 -16.04 3.16 -12.45
C MET A 1 -14.91 3.66 -11.56
N SER A 2 -14.81 3.18 -10.32
CA SER A 2 -13.71 3.55 -9.40
C SER A 2 -12.72 2.39 -9.34
N ALA A 3 -11.67 2.43 -10.16
CA ALA A 3 -10.63 1.40 -10.14
C ALA A 3 -9.64 1.63 -8.99
N LYS A 4 -9.11 0.54 -8.43
CA LYS A 4 -8.00 0.53 -7.47
C LYS A 4 -6.75 -0.02 -8.14
N VAL A 5 -5.59 0.48 -7.74
CA VAL A 5 -4.30 0.05 -8.27
C VAL A 5 -3.43 -0.47 -7.13
N VAL A 6 -2.78 -1.60 -7.35
CA VAL A 6 -1.75 -2.14 -6.45
C VAL A 6 -0.43 -2.20 -7.21
N ILE A 7 0.62 -1.61 -6.64
CA ILE A 7 1.96 -1.55 -7.21
C ILE A 7 2.91 -2.31 -6.30
N PHE A 8 3.53 -3.36 -6.83
CA PHE A 8 4.55 -4.12 -6.09
C PHE A 8 5.95 -3.63 -6.41
N VAL A 9 6.75 -3.42 -5.37
CA VAL A 9 8.15 -3.00 -5.47
C VAL A 9 9.08 -3.91 -4.67
N LYS A 10 10.36 -3.95 -5.06
CA LYS A 10 11.34 -4.89 -4.51
C LYS A 10 11.84 -4.56 -3.10
N SER A 11 11.79 -3.29 -2.68
CA SER A 11 12.37 -2.86 -1.39
C SER A 11 11.50 -1.86 -0.64
N VAL A 12 11.68 -1.80 0.68
CA VAL A 12 10.97 -0.88 1.58
C VAL A 12 11.23 0.56 1.18
N GLN A 13 12.48 0.89 0.86
CA GLN A 13 12.89 2.23 0.44
C GLN A 13 12.13 2.67 -0.82
N ARG A 14 12.01 1.79 -1.83
CA ARG A 14 11.24 2.09 -3.05
C ARG A 14 9.75 2.20 -2.78
N CYS A 15 9.23 1.44 -1.83
CA CYS A 15 7.82 1.49 -1.45
C CYS A 15 7.45 2.86 -0.88
N VAL A 16 8.24 3.33 0.08
CA VAL A 16 8.06 4.65 0.68
C VAL A 16 8.27 5.76 -0.35
N ALA A 17 9.37 5.72 -1.11
CA ALA A 17 9.69 6.75 -2.10
C ALA A 17 8.60 6.88 -3.17
N LEU A 18 8.11 5.78 -3.72
CA LEU A 18 7.06 5.82 -4.75
C LEU A 18 5.72 6.30 -4.18
N ALA A 19 5.34 5.87 -2.98
CA ALA A 19 4.10 6.34 -2.36
C ALA A 19 4.15 7.86 -2.10
N ASN A 20 5.29 8.38 -1.63
CA ASN A 20 5.48 9.82 -1.42
C ASN A 20 5.41 10.60 -2.73
N LEU A 21 6.11 10.15 -3.78
CA LEU A 21 6.05 10.76 -5.11
C LEU A 21 4.60 10.82 -5.63
N LEU A 22 3.84 9.73 -5.48
CA LEU A 22 2.44 9.69 -5.90
C LEU A 22 1.60 10.72 -5.13
N VAL A 23 1.79 10.84 -3.82
CA VAL A 23 1.10 11.83 -2.98
C VAL A 23 1.49 13.26 -3.37
N GLU A 24 2.77 13.54 -3.62
CA GLU A 24 3.27 14.83 -4.12
C GLU A 24 2.66 15.22 -5.47
N GLN A 25 2.33 14.22 -6.31
CA GLN A 25 1.63 14.42 -7.58
C GLN A 25 0.10 14.40 -7.45
N ASN A 26 -0.43 14.54 -6.23
CA ASN A 26 -1.86 14.53 -5.91
C ASN A 26 -2.60 13.21 -6.18
N PHE A 27 -1.90 12.09 -6.29
CA PHE A 27 -2.53 10.77 -6.31
C PHE A 27 -2.74 10.24 -4.88
N PRO A 28 -3.93 9.72 -4.54
CA PRO A 28 -4.22 9.20 -3.21
C PRO A 28 -3.59 7.82 -3.01
N ALA A 29 -2.29 7.81 -2.71
CA ALA A 29 -1.48 6.61 -2.50
C ALA A 29 -1.21 6.32 -1.02
N ILE A 30 -0.95 5.04 -0.73
CA ILE A 30 -0.55 4.56 0.59
C ILE A 30 0.49 3.45 0.47
N ALA A 31 1.50 3.47 1.33
CA ALA A 31 2.51 2.42 1.41
C ALA A 31 2.17 1.39 2.50
N ILE A 32 2.34 0.10 2.17
CA ILE A 32 2.36 -1.00 3.14
C ILE A 32 3.62 -1.84 2.90
N HIS A 33 4.42 -2.09 3.94
CA HIS A 33 5.65 -2.86 3.80
C HIS A 33 6.00 -3.65 5.06
N ARG A 34 6.91 -4.61 4.93
CA ARG A 34 7.27 -5.55 6.02
C ARG A 34 7.84 -4.94 7.30
N ALA A 35 8.33 -3.69 7.26
CA ALA A 35 8.85 -3.00 8.45
C ALA A 35 7.77 -2.33 9.31
N MET A 36 6.51 -2.33 8.87
CA MET A 36 5.37 -1.83 9.65
C MET A 36 4.88 -2.88 10.63
N THR A 37 4.34 -2.43 11.76
CA THR A 37 3.63 -3.32 12.68
C THR A 37 2.37 -3.87 12.02
N GLN A 38 1.82 -4.95 12.55
CA GLN A 38 0.60 -5.53 12.02
C GLN A 38 -0.60 -4.60 12.09
N GLU A 39 -0.75 -3.89 13.20
CA GLU A 39 -1.79 -2.89 13.40
C GLU A 39 -1.72 -1.77 12.34
N GLU A 40 -0.51 -1.27 12.06
CA GLU A 40 -0.30 -0.28 11.00
C GLU A 40 -0.69 -0.82 9.63
N ARG A 41 -0.28 -2.07 9.31
CA ARG A 41 -0.63 -2.71 8.03
C ARG A 41 -2.15 -2.85 7.87
N LEU A 42 -2.84 -3.29 8.92
CA LEU A 42 -4.30 -3.45 8.96
C LEU A 42 -5.02 -2.10 8.77
N SER A 43 -4.64 -1.09 9.56
CA SER A 43 -5.24 0.25 9.46
C SER A 43 -5.09 0.85 8.07
N ARG A 44 -3.88 0.78 7.49
CA ARG A 44 -3.63 1.30 6.14
C ARG A 44 -4.34 0.50 5.06
N TYR A 45 -4.44 -0.82 5.22
CA TYR A 45 -5.17 -1.66 4.30
C TYR A 45 -6.67 -1.35 4.32
N GLN A 46 -7.24 -1.07 5.50
CA GLN A 46 -8.62 -0.63 5.65
C GLN A 46 -8.88 0.68 4.89
N GLN A 47 -7.99 1.68 5.00
CA GLN A 47 -8.09 2.92 4.23
C GLN A 47 -8.09 2.69 2.71
N PHE A 48 -7.31 1.72 2.23
CA PHE A 48 -7.32 1.31 0.81
C PHE A 48 -8.61 0.55 0.43
N LYS A 49 -9.12 -0.32 1.31
CA LYS A 49 -10.38 -1.06 1.13
C LYS A 49 -11.60 -0.12 1.10
N ASP A 50 -11.58 0.93 1.90
CA ASP A 50 -12.65 1.93 2.01
C ASP A 50 -12.54 3.06 0.98
N PHE A 51 -11.66 2.93 -0.02
CA PHE A 51 -11.44 3.92 -1.09
C PHE A 51 -10.92 5.29 -0.62
N GLN A 52 -10.51 5.43 0.64
CA GLN A 52 -9.83 6.65 1.11
C GLN A 52 -8.49 6.82 0.39
N LYS A 53 -7.84 5.71 0.04
CA LYS A 53 -6.65 5.66 -0.82
C LYS A 53 -6.94 4.73 -1.98
N ARG A 54 -6.55 5.14 -3.20
CA ARG A 54 -6.83 4.39 -4.44
C ARG A 54 -5.62 3.64 -4.99
N ILE A 55 -4.42 3.99 -4.53
CA ILE A 55 -3.17 3.34 -4.94
C ILE A 55 -2.52 2.74 -3.69
N LEU A 56 -2.31 1.43 -3.69
CA LEU A 56 -1.52 0.74 -2.68
C LEU A 56 -0.14 0.42 -3.27
N VAL A 57 0.91 0.98 -2.70
CA VAL A 57 2.29 0.59 -3.00
C VAL A 57 2.75 -0.39 -1.93
N ALA A 58 3.31 -1.52 -2.34
CA ALA A 58 3.72 -2.52 -1.37
C ALA A 58 4.99 -3.29 -1.73
N THR A 59 5.76 -3.64 -0.70
CA THR A 59 6.80 -4.68 -0.84
C THR A 59 6.15 -6.04 -0.70
N ASN A 60 6.42 -6.97 -1.63
CA ASN A 60 6.04 -8.40 -1.60
C ASN A 60 5.13 -8.75 -0.40
N LEU A 61 3.85 -8.36 -0.50
CA LEU A 61 2.81 -8.76 0.44
C LEU A 61 2.48 -10.21 0.10
N PHE A 62 3.29 -11.12 0.64
CA PHE A 62 2.98 -12.54 0.76
C PHE A 62 2.70 -13.32 -0.55
N GLY A 63 3.20 -12.85 -1.70
CA GLY A 63 3.23 -13.64 -2.93
C GLY A 63 1.85 -14.18 -3.35
N ARG A 64 1.00 -13.31 -3.92
CA ARG A 64 -0.22 -13.70 -4.66
C ARG A 64 -1.40 -14.30 -3.85
N GLY A 65 -1.45 -14.06 -2.54
CA GLY A 65 -2.65 -14.28 -1.73
C GLY A 65 -2.53 -13.45 -0.45
N MET A 66 -3.24 -12.32 -0.38
CA MET A 66 -3.11 -11.37 0.73
C MET A 66 -3.61 -11.99 2.05
N ASP A 67 -2.69 -12.47 2.88
CA ASP A 67 -2.94 -12.71 4.30
C ASP A 67 -2.55 -11.45 5.07
N ILE A 68 -3.42 -10.44 5.03
CA ILE A 68 -3.32 -9.23 5.86
C ILE A 68 -4.16 -9.40 7.14
N GLU A 69 -4.94 -10.49 7.24
CA GLU A 69 -5.91 -10.73 8.31
C GLU A 69 -5.36 -11.52 9.52
N ARG A 70 -4.10 -11.96 9.50
CA ARG A 70 -3.46 -12.70 10.60
C ARG A 70 -2.12 -12.16 11.04
#